data_AF-A0A9D2FKU4-F1
#
_entry.id   AF-A0A9D2FKU4-F1
#
_cell.length_a   1.000
_cell.length_b   1.000
_cell.length_c   1.000
_cell.angle_alpha   90.00
_cell.angle_beta   90.00
_cell.angle_gamma   90.00
#
_symmetry.space_group_name_H-M   'P 1'
#
loop_
_entity.id
_entity.type
_entity.pdbx_description
1 polymer ?
#
loop_
_entity_poly.entity_id
_entity_poly.type
_entity_poly.pdbx_seq_one_letter_code
_entity_poly.pdbx_strand_id
1 'polypeptide(L)'
;MGFKIVRIAALVGLVISLFFTVDSGLNLLGSLVSEMNPDGIGINSVLHSLFGIWDSVHTRADFYACFAAAAWVSFGFFVANAVLAAADWLHRD
;
A
#
# COMPACT_ATOMS: atom_id res chain seq x y z
N MET A 1 -20.53 -17.08 -11.12
CA MET A 1 -19.08 -17.39 -10.98
C MET A 1 -18.20 -16.15 -11.12
N GLY A 2 -18.39 -15.31 -12.15
CA GLY A 2 -17.56 -14.10 -12.36
C GLY A 2 -17.49 -13.15 -11.16
N PHE A 3 -18.60 -12.89 -10.47
CA PHE A 3 -18.65 -11.98 -9.31
C PHE A 3 -17.71 -12.40 -8.15
N LYS A 4 -17.62 -13.71 -7.89
CA LYS A 4 -16.71 -14.26 -6.87
C LYS A 4 -15.25 -14.10 -7.27
N ILE A 5 -14.93 -14.31 -8.56
CA ILE A 5 -13.57 -14.17 -9.09
C ILE A 5 -13.10 -12.72 -9.01
N VAL A 6 -13.94 -11.75 -9.41
CA VAL A 6 -13.63 -10.33 -9.34
C VAL A 6 -13.39 -9.88 -7.89
N ARG A 7 -14.20 -10.36 -6.94
CA ARG A 7 -14.01 -10.08 -5.51
C ARG A 7 -12.69 -10.67 -4.98
N ILE A 8 -12.36 -11.91 -5.35
CA ILE A 8 -11.09 -12.54 -4.97
C ILE A 8 -9.91 -11.73 -5.56
N ALA A 9 -9.97 -11.34 -6.83
CA ALA A 9 -8.94 -10.52 -7.45
C ALA A 9 -8.78 -9.15 -6.76
N ALA A 10 -9.90 -8.50 -6.42
CA ALA A 10 -9.87 -7.25 -5.66
C ALA A 10 -9.29 -7.43 -4.25
N LEU A 11 -9.59 -8.54 -3.56
CA LEU A 11 -8.98 -8.86 -2.25
C LEU A 11 -7.47 -9.09 -2.36
N VAL A 12 -7.02 -9.81 -3.38
CA VAL A 12 -5.59 -10.00 -3.64
C VAL A 12 -4.92 -8.65 -3.92
N GLY A 13 -5.53 -7.81 -4.76
CA GLY A 13 -5.06 -6.44 -5.01
C GLY A 13 -4.99 -5.60 -3.73
N LEU A 14 -6.01 -5.71 -2.85
CA LEU A 14 -6.03 -5.07 -1.55
C LEU A 14 -4.84 -5.49 -0.69
N VAL A 15 -4.62 -6.80 -0.54
CA VAL A 15 -3.51 -7.34 0.26
C VAL A 15 -2.18 -6.81 -0.26
N ILE A 16 -1.94 -6.87 -1.57
CA ILE A 16 -0.73 -6.35 -2.19
C ILE A 16 -0.58 -4.85 -1.88
N SER A 17 -1.62 -4.04 -2.12
CA SER A 17 -1.57 -2.60 -1.87
C SER A 17 -1.31 -2.23 -0.40
N LEU A 18 -1.81 -3.04 0.55
CA LEU A 18 -1.54 -2.86 1.97
C LEU A 18 -0.07 -3.11 2.30
N PHE A 19 0.58 -4.11 1.69
CA PHE A 19 2.02 -4.30 1.85
C PHE A 19 2.81 -3.06 1.42
N PHE A 20 2.52 -2.49 0.24
CA PHE A 20 3.16 -1.24 -0.22
C PHE A 20 2.86 -0.05 0.70
N THR A 21 1.65 0.03 1.24
CA THR A 21 1.25 1.11 2.15
C THR A 21 1.99 1.03 3.47
N VAL A 22 2.09 -0.16 4.06
CA VAL A 22 2.82 -0.37 5.33
C VAL A 22 4.30 -0.11 5.13
N ASP A 23 4.91 -0.63 4.06
CA ASP A 23 6.32 -0.40 3.76
C ASP A 23 6.62 1.10 3.58
N SER A 24 5.84 1.80 2.76
CA SER A 24 6.00 3.26 2.56
C SER A 24 5.75 4.04 3.84
N GLY A 25 4.80 3.61 4.68
CA GLY A 25 4.49 4.23 5.96
C GLY A 25 5.63 4.09 6.98
N LEU A 26 6.26 2.92 7.05
CA LEU A 26 7.42 2.69 7.90
C LEU A 26 8.62 3.55 7.46
N ASN A 27 8.87 3.66 6.15
CA ASN A 27 9.92 4.53 5.63
C ASN A 27 9.63 6.02 5.92
N LEU A 28 8.38 6.45 5.77
CA LEU A 28 7.96 7.81 6.13
C LEU A 28 8.21 8.08 7.62
N LEU A 29 7.81 7.17 8.51
CA LEU A 29 8.07 7.28 9.95
C LEU A 29 9.56 7.32 10.27
N GLY A 30 10.37 6.47 9.63
CA GLY A 30 11.83 6.48 9.77
C GLY A 30 12.48 7.76 9.25
N SER A 31 11.90 8.40 8.22
CA SER A 31 12.36 9.70 7.71
C SER A 31 12.03 10.89 8.61
N LEU A 32 11.08 10.73 9.55
CA LEU A 32 10.69 11.77 10.51
C LEU A 32 11.60 11.80 11.76
N VAL A 33 12.34 10.73 12.02
CA VAL A 33 13.27 10.63 13.15
C VAL A 33 14.68 10.98 12.68
N SER A 34 15.15 12.19 13.00
CA SER A 34 16.45 12.71 12.52
C SER A 34 17.65 11.87 12.98
N GLU A 35 17.58 11.24 14.16
CA GLU A 35 18.64 10.36 14.70
C GLU A 35 18.78 9.05 13.93
N MET A 36 17.68 8.61 13.32
CA MET A 36 17.59 7.41 12.50
C MET A 36 17.92 7.70 11.03
N ASN A 37 18.14 8.96 10.68
CA ASN A 37 18.28 9.41 9.30
C ASN A 37 19.36 10.50 9.12
N PRO A 38 20.62 10.26 9.54
CA PRO A 38 21.69 11.24 9.40
C PRO A 38 21.97 11.62 7.92
N ASP A 39 21.72 10.69 6.99
CA ASP A 39 22.00 10.85 5.56
C ASP A 39 20.73 10.95 4.68
N GLY A 40 19.53 10.97 5.29
CA GLY A 40 18.26 11.01 4.55
C GLY A 40 17.87 9.70 3.83
N ILE A 41 18.54 8.58 4.14
CA ILE A 41 18.20 7.26 3.62
C ILE A 41 17.13 6.60 4.51
N GLY A 42 15.91 6.48 3.99
CA GLY A 42 14.83 5.72 4.62
C GLY A 42 15.27 4.32 5.01
N ILE A 43 15.15 4.00 6.30
CA ILE A 43 15.60 2.73 6.89
C ILE A 43 14.84 1.56 6.28
N ASN A 44 15.58 0.58 5.72
CA ASN A 44 15.20 -0.81 5.45
C ASN A 44 13.74 -1.03 5.03
N SER A 45 13.39 -0.55 3.83
CA SER A 45 12.22 -1.03 3.11
C SER A 45 12.37 -2.52 2.80
N VAL A 46 11.36 -3.33 3.10
CA VAL A 46 11.29 -4.74 2.68
C VAL A 46 11.23 -4.82 1.16
N LEU A 47 10.58 -3.84 0.52
CA LEU A 47 10.58 -3.73 -0.94
C LEU A 47 11.96 -3.40 -1.50
N HIS A 48 12.74 -2.56 -0.82
CA HIS A 48 14.13 -2.33 -1.18
C HIS A 48 14.99 -3.59 -0.99
N SER A 49 14.87 -4.25 0.17
CA SER A 49 15.66 -5.45 0.48
C SER A 49 15.32 -6.65 -0.42
N LEU A 50 14.07 -6.81 -0.87
CA LEU A 50 13.65 -7.96 -1.67
C LEU A 50 13.65 -7.69 -3.17
N PHE A 51 13.41 -6.45 -3.59
CA PHE A 51 13.21 -6.12 -5.01
C PHE A 51 14.15 -5.02 -5.53
N GLY A 52 15.03 -4.45 -4.69
CA GLY A 52 15.93 -3.35 -5.08
C GLY A 52 15.18 -2.07 -5.48
N ILE A 53 13.91 -1.95 -5.10
CA ILE A 53 13.11 -0.75 -5.36
C ILE A 53 13.62 0.32 -4.41
N TRP A 54 13.80 1.57 -4.85
CA TRP A 54 14.34 2.70 -4.07
C TRP A 54 15.88 2.80 -3.99
N ASP A 55 16.61 2.39 -5.05
CA ASP A 55 18.09 2.51 -5.17
C ASP A 55 18.64 3.95 -5.24
N SER A 56 17.78 4.96 -5.16
CA SER A 56 18.16 6.38 -5.19
C SER A 56 17.92 7.06 -3.85
N VAL A 57 18.56 8.21 -3.63
CA VAL A 57 18.28 9.02 -2.43
C VAL A 57 16.84 9.52 -2.49
N HIS A 58 16.03 9.14 -1.52
CA HIS A 58 14.63 9.53 -1.44
C HIS A 58 14.40 10.46 -0.26
N THR A 59 13.71 11.56 -0.55
CA THR A 59 13.39 12.57 0.46
C THR A 59 12.15 12.15 1.25
N ARG A 60 11.95 12.80 2.41
CA ARG A 60 10.71 12.70 3.17
C ARG A 60 9.46 12.96 2.30
N ALA A 61 9.54 13.89 1.36
CA ALA A 61 8.43 14.22 0.47
C ALA A 61 8.10 13.05 -0.46
N ASP A 62 9.11 12.32 -0.94
CA ASP A 62 8.93 11.14 -1.80
C ASP A 62 8.24 10.02 -1.02
N PHE A 63 8.70 9.71 0.20
CA PHE A 63 8.04 8.71 1.05
C PHE A 63 6.60 9.07 1.38
N TYR A 64 6.31 10.35 1.64
CA TYR A 64 4.94 10.80 1.86
C TYR A 64 4.06 10.62 0.62
N ALA A 65 4.55 11.03 -0.55
CA ALA A 65 3.81 10.88 -1.81
C ALA A 65 3.49 9.42 -2.12
N CYS A 66 4.45 8.53 -1.90
CA CYS A 66 4.31 7.10 -2.17
C CYS A 66 3.41 6.41 -1.13
N PHE A 67 3.52 6.77 0.14
CA PHE A 67 2.57 6.35 1.17
C PHE A 67 1.15 6.80 0.84
N ALA A 68 0.96 8.08 0.49
CA ALA A 68 -0.35 8.62 0.16
C ALA A 68 -0.97 7.92 -1.05
N ALA A 69 -0.18 7.69 -2.11
CA ALA A 69 -0.63 6.96 -3.28
C ALA A 69 -1.04 5.51 -2.93
N ALA A 70 -0.20 4.78 -2.18
CA ALA A 70 -0.48 3.42 -1.76
C ALA A 70 -1.73 3.33 -0.85
N ALA A 71 -1.89 4.28 0.07
CA ALA A 71 -3.07 4.37 0.93
C ALA A 71 -4.36 4.59 0.12
N TRP A 72 -4.34 5.49 -0.88
CA TRP A 72 -5.48 5.71 -1.77
C TRP A 72 -5.81 4.48 -2.63
N VAL A 73 -4.79 3.78 -3.15
CA VAL A 73 -5.00 2.54 -3.90
C VAL A 73 -5.61 1.46 -3.00
N SER A 74 -5.11 1.30 -1.78
CA SER A 74 -5.65 0.36 -0.79
C SER A 74 -7.10 0.68 -0.45
N PHE A 75 -7.41 1.96 -0.23
CA PHE A 75 -8.78 2.41 -0.02
C PHE A 75 -9.69 2.09 -1.21
N GLY A 76 -9.22 2.31 -2.45
CA GLY A 76 -9.96 1.95 -3.66
C GLY A 76 -10.30 0.46 -3.74
N PHE A 77 -9.33 -0.42 -3.48
CA PHE A 77 -9.56 -1.87 -3.46
C PHE A 77 -10.51 -2.30 -2.33
N PHE A 78 -10.45 -1.64 -1.18
CA PHE A 78 -11.37 -1.88 -0.07
C PHE A 78 -12.81 -1.49 -0.44
N VAL A 79 -13.01 -0.28 -0.98
CA VAL A 79 -14.32 0.20 -1.43
C VAL A 79 -14.88 -0.70 -2.53
N ALA A 80 -14.08 -1.08 -3.53
CA ALA A 80 -14.50 -2.00 -4.57
C ALA A 80 -14.98 -3.35 -3.99
N ASN A 81 -14.25 -3.89 -3.01
CA ASN A 81 -14.66 -5.10 -2.31
C ASN A 81 -15.96 -4.93 -1.51
N ALA A 82 -16.14 -3.81 -0.82
CA ALA A 82 -17.35 -3.52 -0.07
C ALA A 82 -18.57 -3.42 -0.99
N VAL A 83 -18.43 -2.72 -2.12
CA VAL A 83 -19.50 -2.62 -3.15
C VAL A 83 -19.83 -3.98 -3.73
N LEU A 84 -18.82 -4.79 -4.07
CA LEU A 84 -19.05 -6.17 -4.55
C LEU A 84 -19.71 -7.05 -3.49
N ALA A 85 -19.36 -6.90 -2.21
CA ALA A 85 -20.01 -7.64 -1.13
C ALA A 85 -21.48 -7.22 -0.95
N ALA A 86 -21.77 -5.91 -1.01
CA ALA A 86 -23.13 -5.38 -0.90
C ALA A 86 -24.01 -5.81 -2.08
N ALA A 87 -23.48 -5.78 -3.31
CA ALA A 87 -24.19 -6.23 -4.49
C ALA A 87 -24.49 -7.74 -4.46
N ASP A 88 -23.56 -8.57 -3.99
CA ASP A 88 -23.79 -10.02 -3.81
C ASP A 88 -24.81 -10.31 -2.71
N TRP A 89 -24.91 -9.45 -1.68
CA TRP A 89 -25.95 -9.55 -0.65
C TRP A 89 -27.34 -9.21 -1.23
N LEU A 90 -27.46 -8.08 -1.94
CA LEU A 90 -28.72 -7.64 -2.55
C LEU A 90 -29.28 -8.60 -3.62
N HIS A 91 -28.44 -9.35 -4.32
CA HIS A 91 -28.89 -10.35 -5.30
C HIS A 91 -29.33 -11.68 -4.69
N ARG A 92 -29.11 -11.89 -3.39
CA ARG A 92 -29.51 -13.13 -2.69
C ARG A 92 -30.87 -13.03 -2.02
N ASP A 93 -31.39 -11.81 -1.82
CA ASP A 93 -32.74 -11.51 -1.34
C ASP A 93 -33.70 -11.33 -2.53
#